data_AF-A0A1F8NZ28-F1
#
_entry.id   AF-A0A1F8NZ28-F1
#
_cell.length_a   1.000
_cell.length_b   1.000
_cell.length_c   1.000
_cell.angle_alpha   90.00
_cell.angle_beta   90.00
_cell.angle_gamma   90.00
#
_symmetry.space_group_name_H-M   'P 1'
#
loop_
_entity.id
_entity.type
_entity.pdbx_description
1 polymer ?
#
loop_
_entity_poly.entity_id
_entity_poly.type
_entity_poly.pdbx_seq_one_letter_code
_entity_poly.pdbx_strand_id
1 'polypeptide(L)'
;MKKTLESLLLENETAIVERWRNLVFATYPDDGAIFFKGEKDKCANPVGSMISGGLDSIYTELTGGKNTDLLANYLDSIIRVRAVQDFSPSGALAFIPLLKKAIREELDSAIKKNSLFEELLQIESAIDDMMLLGTDIFMKCREQVYE
;
A
#
# COMPACT_ATOMS: atom_id res chain seq x y z
N MET A 1 -15.69 25.17 6.28
CA MET A 1 -15.13 25.05 4.92
C MET A 1 -15.34 23.61 4.45
N LYS A 2 -15.74 23.39 3.19
CA LYS A 2 -15.84 22.05 2.59
C LYS A 2 -14.41 21.53 2.40
N LYS A 3 -14.08 20.36 2.95
CA LYS A 3 -12.75 19.75 2.76
C LYS A 3 -12.68 19.07 1.40
N THR A 4 -11.51 19.08 0.77
CA THR A 4 -11.21 18.24 -0.41
C THR A 4 -10.67 16.89 0.06
N LEU A 5 -10.75 15.86 -0.78
CA LEU A 5 -10.17 14.56 -0.48
C LEU A 5 -8.66 14.65 -0.35
N GLU A 6 -7.99 15.43 -1.19
CA GLU A 6 -6.55 15.69 -1.09
C GLU A 6 -6.18 16.19 0.32
N SER A 7 -6.92 17.17 0.85
CA SER A 7 -6.68 17.67 2.21
C SER A 7 -6.91 16.59 3.28
N LEU A 8 -7.91 15.73 3.11
CA LEU A 8 -8.17 14.63 4.04
C LEU A 8 -7.10 13.54 3.99
N LEU A 9 -6.58 13.22 2.80
CA LEU A 9 -5.50 12.23 2.61
C LEU A 9 -4.21 12.69 3.29
N LEU A 10 -3.89 13.99 3.23
CA LEU A 10 -2.72 14.56 3.89
C LEU A 10 -2.91 14.65 5.41
N GLU A 11 -4.07 15.13 5.87
CA GLU A 11 -4.36 15.27 7.31
C GLU A 11 -4.43 13.93 8.05
N ASN A 12 -4.84 12.86 7.38
CA ASN A 12 -5.04 11.54 7.97
C ASN A 12 -4.00 10.52 7.49
N GLU A 13 -2.89 10.99 6.89
CA GLU A 13 -1.83 10.15 6.33
C GLU A 13 -1.39 9.07 7.32
N THR A 14 -1.03 9.46 8.55
CA THR A 14 -0.57 8.51 9.57
C THR A 14 -1.59 7.41 9.86
N ALA A 15 -2.88 7.77 9.99
CA ALA A 15 -3.94 6.81 10.29
C ALA A 15 -4.19 5.85 9.11
N ILE A 16 -4.25 6.40 7.89
CA ILE A 16 -4.46 5.61 6.67
C ILE A 16 -3.31 4.65 6.43
N VAL A 17 -2.08 5.11 6.56
CA VAL A 17 -0.88 4.30 6.37
C VAL A 17 -0.77 3.22 7.46
N GLU A 18 -1.07 3.54 8.72
CA GLU A 18 -1.11 2.53 9.78
C GLU A 18 -2.19 1.47 9.51
N ARG A 19 -3.39 1.89 9.10
CA ARG A 19 -4.48 0.98 8.73
C ARG A 19 -4.08 0.09 7.57
N TRP A 20 -3.49 0.67 6.53
CA TRP A 20 -3.01 -0.05 5.36
C TRP A 20 -1.94 -1.08 5.74
N ARG A 21 -0.95 -0.69 6.53
CA ARG A 21 0.10 -1.57 7.06
C ARG A 21 -0.48 -2.76 7.84
N ASN A 22 -1.47 -2.51 8.70
CA ASN A 22 -2.13 -3.58 9.45
C ASN A 22 -2.88 -4.54 8.53
N LEU A 23 -3.58 -4.04 7.50
CA LEU A 23 -4.22 -4.88 6.48
C LEU A 23 -3.19 -5.71 5.71
N VAL A 24 -2.05 -5.11 5.36
CA VAL A 24 -0.95 -5.76 4.65
C VAL A 24 -0.33 -6.88 5.48
N PHE A 25 -0.02 -6.65 6.75
CA PHE A 25 0.55 -7.68 7.61
C PHE A 25 -0.44 -8.80 7.94
N ALA A 26 -1.74 -8.51 7.93
CA ALA A 26 -2.77 -9.55 8.04
C ALA A 26 -2.85 -10.50 6.84
N THR A 27 -2.14 -10.22 5.74
CA THR A 27 -2.04 -11.14 4.59
C THR A 27 -0.96 -12.21 4.72
N TYR A 28 -0.09 -12.11 5.74
CA TYR A 28 0.93 -13.13 6.00
C TYR A 28 0.30 -14.33 6.75
N PRO A 29 0.73 -15.57 6.48
CA PRO A 29 0.27 -16.76 7.19
C PRO A 29 0.48 -16.62 8.71
N ASP A 30 -0.29 -17.35 9.53
CA ASP A 30 -0.27 -17.20 10.99
C ASP A 30 1.12 -17.26 11.63
N ASP A 31 2.02 -18.10 11.11
CA ASP A 31 3.42 -18.16 11.58
C ASP A 31 4.15 -16.83 11.37
N GLY A 32 3.88 -16.11 10.27
CA GLY A 32 4.37 -14.75 10.00
C GLY A 32 3.52 -13.65 10.66
N ALA A 33 2.21 -13.81 10.72
CA ALA A 33 1.30 -12.83 11.33
C ALA A 33 1.48 -12.74 12.85
N ILE A 34 1.89 -13.83 13.52
CA ILE A 34 2.28 -13.83 14.94
C ILE A 34 3.51 -12.93 15.16
N PHE A 35 4.50 -12.95 14.25
CA PHE A 35 5.65 -12.01 14.30
C PHE A 35 5.22 -10.55 14.12
N PHE A 36 4.14 -10.27 13.39
CA PHE A 36 3.70 -8.90 13.11
C PHE A 36 2.58 -8.38 14.05
N LYS A 37 1.86 -9.26 14.77
CA LYS A 37 0.80 -8.91 15.72
C LYS A 37 1.28 -8.79 17.17
N GLY A 38 2.39 -9.42 17.54
CA GLY A 38 2.76 -9.66 18.94
C GLY A 38 3.53 -8.57 19.67
N GLU A 39 4.31 -7.72 19.00
CA GLU A 39 5.23 -6.81 19.70
C GLU A 39 5.02 -5.36 19.29
N LYS A 40 5.22 -4.48 20.28
CA LYS A 40 5.44 -3.03 20.08
C LYS A 40 6.63 -2.72 19.15
N ASP A 41 7.36 -3.75 18.72
CA ASP A 41 8.48 -3.72 17.80
C ASP A 41 8.14 -4.33 16.43
N LYS A 42 7.07 -3.87 15.78
CA LYS A 42 6.84 -4.12 14.34
C LYS A 42 8.05 -3.70 13.45
N CYS A 43 9.00 -2.96 14.01
CA CYS A 43 10.28 -2.54 13.43
C CYS A 43 11.49 -3.44 13.77
N ALA A 44 11.37 -4.45 14.66
CA ALA A 44 12.48 -5.33 14.99
C ALA A 44 12.78 -6.38 13.89
N ASN A 45 11.80 -6.70 13.03
CA ASN A 45 12.02 -7.53 11.86
C ASN A 45 12.43 -6.66 10.65
N PRO A 46 13.63 -6.86 10.07
CA PRO A 46 14.10 -6.10 8.91
C PRO A 46 13.12 -6.10 7.73
N VAL A 47 12.39 -7.20 7.52
CA VAL A 47 11.37 -7.31 6.47
C VAL A 47 10.18 -6.40 6.77
N GLY A 48 9.69 -6.40 8.00
CA GLY A 48 8.58 -5.56 8.44
C GLY A 48 8.91 -4.07 8.35
N SER A 49 10.15 -3.70 8.72
CA SER A 49 10.65 -2.34 8.60
C SER A 49 10.75 -1.88 7.13
N MET A 50 11.29 -2.72 6.24
CA MET A 50 11.35 -2.42 4.80
C MET A 50 9.96 -2.23 4.20
N ILE A 51 9.04 -3.16 4.46
CA ILE A 51 7.66 -3.04 3.96
C ILE A 51 7.02 -1.77 4.49
N SER A 52 7.15 -1.49 5.80
CA SER A 52 6.59 -0.29 6.40
C SER A 52 7.10 0.99 5.71
N GLY A 53 8.42 1.14 5.56
CA GLY A 53 9.00 2.31 4.89
C GLY A 53 8.62 2.42 3.40
N GLY A 54 8.47 1.27 2.72
CA GLY A 54 7.99 1.23 1.35
C GLY A 54 6.54 1.68 1.22
N LEU A 55 5.65 1.24 2.13
CA LEU A 55 4.25 1.68 2.15
C LEU A 55 4.16 3.19 2.42
N ASP A 56 4.94 3.70 3.37
CA ASP A 56 4.99 5.14 3.68
C ASP A 56 5.40 5.93 2.42
N SER A 57 6.47 5.51 1.74
CA SER A 57 6.97 6.17 0.54
C SER A 57 6.01 6.10 -0.64
N ILE A 58 5.35 4.95 -0.85
CA ILE A 58 4.31 4.81 -1.90
C ILE A 58 3.15 5.76 -1.63
N TYR A 59 2.71 5.88 -0.38
CA TYR A 59 1.61 6.78 -0.03
C TYR A 59 1.99 8.23 -0.33
N THR A 60 3.17 8.68 0.11
CA THR A 60 3.67 10.03 -0.16
C THR A 60 3.77 10.34 -1.67
N GLU A 61 4.28 9.41 -2.47
CA GLU A 61 4.37 9.59 -3.92
C GLU A 61 2.99 9.63 -4.59
N LEU A 62 2.05 8.80 -4.15
CA LEU A 62 0.69 8.76 -4.67
C LEU A 62 -0.08 10.04 -4.36
N THR A 63 0.07 10.61 -3.16
CA THR A 63 -0.72 11.77 -2.73
C THR A 63 -0.05 13.12 -2.95
N GLY A 64 1.28 13.17 -3.16
CA GLY A 64 2.01 14.43 -3.27
C GLY A 64 3.18 14.45 -4.26
N GLY A 65 3.95 13.36 -4.33
CA GLY A 65 5.23 13.36 -5.06
C GLY A 65 5.13 13.19 -6.59
N LYS A 66 4.13 12.44 -7.07
CA LYS A 66 3.90 12.14 -8.51
C LYS A 66 5.15 11.67 -9.27
N ASN A 67 6.18 11.15 -8.60
CA ASN A 67 7.37 10.63 -9.24
C ASN A 67 7.19 9.13 -9.54
N THR A 68 6.83 8.84 -10.79
CA THR A 68 6.56 7.47 -11.24
C THR A 68 7.76 6.54 -11.10
N ASP A 69 8.99 7.03 -11.27
CA ASP A 69 10.19 6.22 -11.15
C ASP A 69 10.46 5.82 -9.69
N LEU A 70 10.28 6.75 -8.75
CA LEU A 70 10.37 6.44 -7.32
C LEU A 70 9.27 5.48 -6.90
N LEU A 71 8.03 5.73 -7.33
CA LEU A 71 6.91 4.83 -7.08
C LEU A 71 7.20 3.40 -7.57
N ALA A 72 7.73 3.26 -8.79
CA ALA A 72 8.12 1.97 -9.34
C ALA A 72 9.19 1.26 -8.48
N ASN A 73 10.21 1.98 -8.01
CA ASN A 73 11.26 1.43 -7.15
C ASN A 73 10.72 0.93 -5.79
N TYR A 74 9.79 1.68 -5.18
CA TYR A 74 9.18 1.28 -3.92
C TYR A 74 8.25 0.07 -4.09
N LEU A 75 7.45 0.05 -5.16
CA LEU A 75 6.63 -1.11 -5.53
C LEU A 75 7.50 -2.36 -5.71
N ASP A 76 8.57 -2.23 -6.49
CA ASP A 76 9.51 -3.31 -6.77
C ASP A 76 10.12 -3.92 -5.50
N SER A 77 10.54 -3.08 -4.56
CA SER A 77 11.11 -3.54 -3.29
C SER A 77 10.15 -4.41 -2.49
N ILE A 78 8.88 -3.98 -2.38
CA ILE A 78 7.84 -4.75 -1.67
C ILE A 78 7.46 -6.02 -2.44
N ILE A 79 7.29 -5.90 -3.76
CA ILE A 79 6.88 -7.00 -4.64
C ILE A 79 7.91 -8.12 -4.61
N ARG A 80 9.22 -7.81 -4.72
CA ARG A 80 10.29 -8.82 -4.65
C ARG A 80 10.27 -9.57 -3.33
N VAL A 81 10.14 -8.86 -2.21
CA VAL A 81 10.10 -9.51 -0.89
C VAL A 81 8.87 -10.39 -0.73
N ARG A 82 7.70 -9.97 -1.20
CA ARG A 82 6.51 -10.82 -1.15
C ARG A 82 6.62 -11.99 -2.14
N ALA A 83 7.21 -11.81 -3.31
CA ALA A 83 7.37 -12.87 -4.30
C ALA A 83 8.27 -14.01 -3.81
N VAL A 84 9.33 -13.71 -3.04
CA VAL A 84 10.22 -14.74 -2.47
C VAL A 84 9.70 -15.41 -1.20
N GLN A 85 8.58 -14.93 -0.63
CA GLN A 85 7.94 -15.53 0.55
C GLN A 85 6.77 -16.45 0.18
N ASP A 86 6.90 -17.18 -0.94
CA ASP A 86 5.93 -18.16 -1.44
C ASP A 86 4.50 -17.63 -1.65
N PHE A 87 4.33 -16.31 -1.79
CA PHE A 87 3.05 -15.75 -2.18
C PHE A 87 2.74 -16.10 -3.64
N SER A 88 1.46 -16.35 -3.93
CA SER A 88 0.97 -16.32 -5.31
C SER A 88 1.18 -14.94 -5.94
N PRO A 89 1.17 -14.80 -7.28
CA PRO A 89 1.23 -13.48 -7.94
C PRO A 89 0.21 -12.48 -7.39
N SER A 90 -1.03 -12.91 -7.18
CA SER A 90 -2.08 -12.09 -6.59
C SER A 90 -1.79 -11.76 -5.12
N GLY A 91 -1.19 -12.68 -4.37
CA GLY A 91 -0.74 -12.46 -3.00
C GLY A 91 0.41 -11.46 -2.89
N ALA A 92 1.34 -11.46 -3.83
CA ALA A 92 2.45 -10.50 -3.86
C ALA A 92 1.97 -9.07 -4.14
N LEU A 93 0.92 -8.91 -4.95
CA LEU A 93 0.36 -7.61 -5.34
C LEU A 93 -0.79 -7.14 -4.44
N ALA A 94 -1.35 -8.01 -3.59
CA ALA A 94 -2.54 -7.73 -2.78
C ALA A 94 -2.44 -6.49 -1.89
N PHE A 95 -1.25 -6.03 -1.54
CA PHE A 95 -1.08 -4.81 -0.75
C PHE A 95 -1.62 -3.57 -1.47
N ILE A 96 -1.55 -3.51 -2.80
CA ILE A 96 -1.99 -2.36 -3.60
C ILE A 96 -3.49 -2.04 -3.41
N PRO A 97 -4.43 -2.98 -3.70
CA PRO A 97 -5.85 -2.70 -3.52
C PRO A 97 -6.28 -2.54 -2.06
N LEU A 98 -5.47 -3.02 -1.08
CA LEU A 98 -5.76 -2.79 0.34
C LEU A 98 -5.66 -1.31 0.74
N LEU A 99 -4.93 -0.48 -0.02
CA LEU A 99 -4.90 0.97 0.22
C LEU A 99 -6.29 1.60 0.04
N LYS A 100 -7.05 1.16 -0.98
CA LYS A 100 -8.44 1.60 -1.19
C LYS A 100 -9.30 1.33 0.04
N LYS A 101 -9.14 0.14 0.62
CA LYS A 101 -9.86 -0.25 1.83
C LYS A 101 -9.48 0.64 3.01
N ALA A 102 -8.19 0.89 3.23
CA ALA A 102 -7.71 1.77 4.30
C ALA A 102 -8.27 3.19 4.18
N ILE A 103 -8.22 3.79 2.98
CA ILE A 103 -8.77 5.13 2.72
C ILE A 103 -10.27 5.18 3.04
N ARG A 104 -11.05 4.20 2.56
CA ARG A 104 -12.49 4.15 2.80
C ARG A 104 -12.81 3.99 4.29
N GLU A 105 -12.09 3.11 5.00
CA GLU A 105 -12.35 2.84 6.42
C GLU A 105 -12.01 4.06 7.29
N GLU A 106 -10.89 4.73 7.05
CA GLU A 106 -10.48 5.90 7.83
C GLU A 106 -11.27 7.17 7.49
N LEU A 107 -11.69 7.35 6.23
CA LEU A 107 -12.31 8.59 5.76
C LEU A 107 -13.82 8.50 5.50
N ASP A 108 -14.49 7.37 5.74
CA ASP A 108 -15.92 7.15 5.41
C ASP A 108 -16.83 8.32 5.82
N SER A 109 -16.74 8.72 7.10
CA SER A 109 -17.56 9.79 7.66
C SER A 109 -17.25 11.15 7.02
N ALA A 110 -15.98 11.42 6.74
CA ALA A 110 -15.54 12.68 6.13
C ALA A 110 -15.93 12.75 4.65
N ILE A 111 -15.81 11.65 3.92
CA ILE A 111 -16.20 11.52 2.51
C ILE A 111 -17.70 11.76 2.36
N LYS A 112 -18.53 11.10 3.19
CA LYS A 112 -19.99 11.27 3.20
C LYS A 112 -20.37 12.72 3.52
N LYS A 113 -19.80 13.29 4.59
CA LYS A 113 -20.10 14.65 5.04
C LYS A 113 -19.75 15.71 4.00
N ASN A 114 -18.67 15.52 3.24
CA ASN A 114 -18.20 16.49 2.25
C ASN A 114 -18.61 16.12 0.81
N SER A 115 -19.34 15.02 0.59
CA SER A 115 -19.76 14.53 -0.73
C SER A 115 -18.59 14.35 -1.71
N LEU A 116 -17.54 13.65 -1.28
CA LEU A 116 -16.26 13.51 -2.00
C LEU A 116 -16.15 12.24 -2.84
N PHE A 117 -17.28 11.67 -3.28
CA PHE A 117 -17.29 10.40 -4.00
C PHE A 117 -16.58 10.46 -5.36
N GLU A 118 -16.69 11.58 -6.09
CA GLU A 118 -15.99 11.75 -7.37
C GLU A 118 -14.47 11.80 -7.19
N GLU A 119 -13.99 12.54 -6.18
CA GLU A 119 -12.57 12.60 -5.84
C GLU A 119 -12.06 11.22 -5.36
N LEU A 120 -12.90 10.47 -4.62
CA LEU A 120 -12.58 9.11 -4.20
C LEU A 120 -12.37 8.19 -5.42
N LEU A 121 -13.21 8.29 -6.45
CA LEU A 121 -13.05 7.51 -7.68
C LEU A 121 -11.75 7.86 -8.42
N GLN A 122 -11.29 9.11 -8.36
CA GLN A 122 -10.03 9.53 -8.99
C GLN A 122 -8.82 8.89 -8.31
N ILE A 123 -8.74 8.93 -6.98
CA ILE A 123 -7.64 8.28 -6.25
C ILE A 123 -7.69 6.76 -6.40
N GLU A 124 -8.89 6.16 -6.45
CA GLU A 124 -9.03 4.73 -6.69
C GLU A 124 -8.58 4.30 -8.09
N SER A 125 -8.84 5.13 -9.11
CA SER A 125 -8.30 4.92 -10.46
C SER A 125 -6.77 4.98 -10.45
N ALA A 126 -6.17 5.94 -9.76
CA ALA A 126 -4.71 6.03 -9.64
C ALA A 126 -4.10 4.80 -8.93
N ILE A 127 -4.81 4.22 -7.96
CA ILE A 127 -4.39 2.96 -7.31
C ILE A 127 -4.52 1.77 -8.27
N ASP A 128 -5.49 1.77 -9.20
CA ASP A 128 -5.58 0.74 -10.24
C ASP A 128 -4.44 0.86 -11.26
N ASP A 129 -4.05 2.07 -11.65
CA ASP A 129 -2.88 2.29 -12.49
C ASP A 129 -1.60 1.80 -11.80
N MET A 130 -1.49 2.04 -10.49
CA MET A 130 -0.40 1.49 -9.65
C MET A 130 -0.40 -0.04 -9.63
N MET A 131 -1.58 -0.68 -9.66
CA MET A 131 -1.71 -2.15 -9.75
C MET A 131 -1.20 -2.69 -11.09
N LEU A 132 -1.48 -1.99 -12.19
CA LEU A 132 -0.96 -2.35 -13.51
C LEU A 132 0.57 -2.27 -13.53
N LEU A 133 1.13 -1.17 -13.04
CA LEU A 133 2.59 -1.00 -12.91
C LEU A 133 3.21 -2.09 -12.03
N GLY A 134 2.60 -2.40 -10.88
CA GLY A 134 3.04 -3.49 -10.02
C GLY A 134 3.03 -4.84 -10.71
N THR A 135 2.05 -5.09 -11.59
CA THR A 135 1.96 -6.33 -12.36
C THR A 135 3.14 -6.46 -13.34
N ASP A 136 3.48 -5.39 -14.06
CA ASP A 136 4.65 -5.37 -14.96
C ASP A 136 5.95 -5.61 -14.20
N ILE A 137 6.10 -4.99 -13.02
CA ILE A 137 7.25 -5.17 -12.14
C ILE A 137 7.37 -6.63 -11.69
N PHE A 138 6.27 -7.24 -11.24
CA PHE A 138 6.24 -8.64 -10.82
C PHE A 138 6.66 -9.58 -11.96
N MET A 139 6.17 -9.33 -13.19
CA MET A 139 6.53 -10.14 -14.36
C MET A 139 8.02 -10.03 -14.68
N LYS A 140 8.60 -8.82 -14.68
CA LYS A 140 10.04 -8.61 -14.87
C LYS A 140 10.88 -9.33 -13.80
N CYS A 141 10.43 -9.34 -12.55
CA CYS A 141 11.10 -10.07 -11.47
C CYS A 141 11.12 -11.58 -11.72
N ARG A 142 10.07 -12.15 -12.33
CA ARG A 142 10.02 -13.57 -12.64
C ARG A 142 10.90 -13.93 -13.82
N GLU A 143 10.90 -13.14 -14.89
CA GLU A 143 11.71 -13.41 -16.10
C GLU A 143 13.20 -13.52 -15.78
N GLN A 144 13.72 -12.66 -14.90
CA GLN A 144 15.12 -12.66 -14.45
C GLN A 144 15.55 -13.90 -13.63
N VAL A 145 14.60 -14.72 -13.16
CA VAL A 145 14.89 -15.95 -12.40
C VAL A 145 14.97 -17.18 -13.31
N TYR A 146 14.41 -17.11 -14.52
CA TYR A 146 14.39 -18.22 -15.48
C TYR A 146 15.43 -18.08 -16.60
N GLU A 147 16.23 -17.00 -16.62
CA GLU A 147 17.44 -16.85 -17.44
C GLU A 147 18.70 -17.32 -16.70
#